data_AF-A0AAV7XDB7-F1
#
_entry.id   AF-A0AAV7XDB7-F1
#
_cell.length_a   1.000
_cell.length_b   1.000
_cell.length_c   1.000
_cell.angle_alpha   90.00
_cell.angle_beta   90.00
_cell.angle_gamma   90.00
#
_symmetry.space_group_name_H-M   'P 1'
#
loop_
_entity.id
_entity.type
_entity.pdbx_description
1 polymer ?
#
loop_
_entity_poly.entity_id
_entity_poly.type
_entity_poly.pdbx_seq_one_letter_code
_entity_poly.pdbx_strand_id
1 'polypeptide(L)'
;MKGFDGSFVLKDMITRLKWTPSVIPSGCKFQMIKYNNIKLIDSLNFLPMSLSAIPHAFGLGQHVKKGHFPHRFNIQQNDNYVGPMPDLCYYGTDKMNSKVKKEVEEWWHSQNANGAIFDMKKELKSYCQNDVFILKLGCLTFRKLMIEVSKVDPFRECVTIAGACMQTYRRNFLPKDAIALIPSGGYRYKQKTSLIADQWIRWESHSRGIDIKHAGNGGEVPIGPYKVDGYYDPKDGKNPAIVFEFLGDFYHGCPKHFPDRHKVISHECNETMDMRYTNTVRKLDYLKRLGFEVVSIWECEFKSILHDRVKVKDWLSANPGHLIPQPSLRDAFFGGRTNCVRRFWESDGKEKAFYADIVSLYPFVNKWGKYIKGDPDIRIYPNCHAIDSSFDGFVCCKVLPPKSLFHPVLPARFHNKLMFVLCATCARQSDHAVECENTEKQRINWFLAGPRGQTCH
;
A
#
# COMPACT_ATOMS: atom_id res chain seq x y z
N MET A 1 21.64 -7.74 -7.36
CA MET A 1 21.90 -6.76 -6.29
C MET A 1 20.86 -6.85 -5.16
N LYS A 2 19.60 -6.46 -5.38
CA LYS A 2 18.57 -6.23 -4.35
C LYS A 2 18.30 -7.41 -3.43
N GLY A 3 18.28 -8.63 -3.96
CA GLY A 3 17.96 -9.85 -3.21
C GLY A 3 19.15 -10.72 -2.83
N PHE A 4 20.37 -10.39 -3.27
CA PHE A 4 21.54 -11.26 -3.10
C PHE A 4 22.85 -10.44 -2.96
N ASP A 5 23.43 -9.98 -4.08
CA ASP A 5 24.77 -9.35 -4.09
C ASP A 5 24.89 -8.14 -3.17
N GLY A 6 23.81 -7.36 -3.04
CA GLY A 6 23.79 -6.11 -2.28
C GLY A 6 24.14 -6.30 -0.81
N SER A 7 23.76 -7.43 -0.22
CA SER A 7 24.10 -7.74 1.18
C SER A 7 25.60 -8.00 1.36
N PHE A 8 26.24 -8.70 0.42
CA PHE A 8 27.68 -8.95 0.44
C PHE A 8 28.46 -7.67 0.21
N VAL A 9 28.07 -6.89 -0.79
CA VAL A 9 28.71 -5.60 -1.11
C VAL A 9 28.58 -4.62 0.06
N LEU A 10 27.38 -4.49 0.64
CA LEU A 10 27.16 -3.61 1.79
C LEU A 10 27.96 -4.06 3.01
N LYS A 11 27.98 -5.37 3.30
CA LYS A 11 28.79 -5.94 4.38
C LYS A 11 30.25 -5.58 4.19
N ASP A 12 30.81 -5.84 3.01
CA ASP A 12 32.22 -5.57 2.72
C ASP A 12 32.57 -4.08 2.80
N MET A 13 31.69 -3.20 2.28
CA MET A 13 31.82 -1.74 2.41
C MET A 13 31.91 -1.31 3.88
N ILE A 14 31.07 -1.87 4.75
CA ILE A 14 31.05 -1.49 6.18
C ILE A 14 32.19 -2.13 6.95
N THR A 15 32.41 -3.44 6.80
CA THR A 15 33.32 -4.20 7.67
C THR A 15 34.77 -4.04 7.26
N ARG A 16 35.07 -4.15 5.96
CA ARG A 16 36.43 -4.13 5.43
C ARG A 16 36.85 -2.72 5.02
N LEU A 17 36.00 -2.00 4.28
CA LEU A 17 36.32 -0.65 3.80
C LEU A 17 36.02 0.46 4.81
N LYS A 18 35.28 0.17 5.89
CA LYS A 18 34.85 1.14 6.91
C LYS A 18 34.07 2.33 6.34
N TRP A 19 33.33 2.11 5.26
CA TRP A 19 32.48 3.12 4.63
C TRP A 19 31.11 3.20 5.29
N THR A 20 30.48 4.36 5.22
CA THR A 20 29.12 4.65 5.72
C THR A 20 28.15 4.96 4.57
N PRO A 21 27.80 3.95 3.73
CA PRO A 21 26.93 4.16 2.59
C PRO A 21 25.48 4.45 3.02
N SER A 22 24.82 5.32 2.25
CA SER A 22 23.37 5.53 2.31
C SER A 22 22.64 4.44 1.52
N VAL A 23 21.50 3.97 2.03
CA VAL A 23 20.74 2.87 1.42
C VAL A 23 19.26 3.21 1.27
N ILE A 24 18.63 2.72 0.19
CA ILE A 24 17.17 2.72 0.03
C ILE A 24 16.67 1.29 0.18
N PRO A 25 15.99 0.94 1.30
CA PRO A 25 15.48 -0.40 1.54
C PRO A 25 14.13 -0.65 0.84
N SER A 26 13.76 -1.93 0.73
CA SER A 26 12.49 -2.42 0.20
C SER A 26 12.16 -3.73 0.90
N GLY A 27 11.57 -3.63 2.09
CA GLY A 27 11.60 -4.73 3.06
C GLY A 27 13.05 -5.05 3.43
N CYS A 28 13.40 -6.33 3.52
CA CYS A 28 14.77 -6.79 3.84
C CYS A 28 15.76 -6.70 2.66
N LYS A 29 15.40 -6.02 1.57
CA LYS A 29 16.18 -5.95 0.33
C LYS A 29 16.67 -4.53 0.06
N PHE A 30 17.80 -4.37 -0.62
CA PHE A 30 18.39 -3.05 -0.92
C PHE A 30 18.11 -2.62 -2.37
N GLN A 31 17.31 -1.57 -2.59
CA GLN A 31 17.05 -1.06 -3.94
C GLN A 31 18.21 -0.23 -4.48
N MET A 32 18.89 0.50 -3.60
CA MET A 32 20.04 1.33 -3.93
C MET A 32 21.02 1.36 -2.76
N ILE A 33 22.31 1.32 -3.08
CA ILE A 33 23.41 1.65 -2.16
C ILE A 33 24.18 2.81 -2.79
N LYS A 34 24.39 3.89 -2.04
CA LYS A 34 25.11 5.07 -2.51
C LYS A 34 26.19 5.47 -1.52
N TYR A 35 27.40 5.65 -2.03
CA TYR A 35 28.55 6.18 -1.29
C TYR A 35 29.30 7.16 -2.20
N ASN A 36 29.51 8.39 -1.72
CA ASN A 36 30.05 9.49 -2.52
C ASN A 36 29.32 9.64 -3.87
N ASN A 37 30.07 9.56 -4.97
CA ASN A 37 29.57 9.69 -6.34
C ASN A 37 29.20 8.34 -6.98
N ILE A 38 29.29 7.24 -6.22
CA ILE A 38 28.97 5.89 -6.72
C ILE A 38 27.57 5.51 -6.26
N LYS A 39 26.76 5.06 -7.20
CA LYS A 39 25.40 4.57 -6.98
C LYS A 39 25.29 3.15 -7.54
N LEU A 40 25.02 2.20 -6.66
CA LEU A 40 24.73 0.82 -7.02
C LEU A 40 23.21 0.64 -7.03
N ILE A 41 22.67 0.21 -8.17
CA ILE A 41 21.24 -0.04 -8.38
C ILE A 41 21.05 -1.44 -8.95
N ASP A 42 19.86 -2.01 -8.74
CA ASP A 42 19.52 -3.29 -9.31
C ASP A 42 18.91 -3.14 -10.71
N SER A 43 19.57 -3.72 -11.70
CA SER A 43 19.04 -3.84 -13.07
C SER A 43 17.64 -4.48 -13.12
N LEU A 44 17.31 -5.42 -12.22
CA LEU A 44 15.98 -6.06 -12.17
C LEU A 44 14.85 -5.09 -11.79
N ASN A 45 15.16 -3.96 -11.15
CA ASN A 45 14.17 -2.91 -10.92
C ASN A 45 13.77 -2.18 -12.22
N PHE A 46 14.52 -2.39 -13.30
CA PHE A 46 14.26 -1.81 -14.62
C PHE A 46 13.89 -2.86 -15.66
N LEU A 47 14.56 -4.01 -15.63
CA LEU A 47 14.40 -5.13 -16.54
C LEU A 47 13.93 -6.36 -15.75
N PRO A 48 12.62 -6.47 -15.41
CA PRO A 48 12.11 -7.56 -14.59
C PRO A 48 11.96 -8.86 -15.39
N MET A 49 13.07 -9.31 -15.99
CA MET A 49 13.16 -10.50 -16.84
C MET A 49 14.47 -11.24 -16.58
N SER A 50 14.56 -12.50 -17.02
CA SER A 50 15.81 -13.24 -16.94
C SER A 50 16.86 -12.67 -17.90
N LEU A 51 18.14 -12.85 -17.56
CA LEU A 51 19.25 -12.44 -18.41
C LEU A 51 19.20 -13.11 -19.80
N SER A 52 18.73 -14.36 -19.87
CA SER A 52 18.53 -15.09 -21.14
C SER A 52 17.44 -14.50 -22.04
N ALA A 53 16.49 -13.74 -21.48
CA ALA A 53 15.40 -13.11 -22.24
C ALA A 53 15.78 -11.75 -22.83
N ILE A 54 16.80 -11.09 -22.28
CA ILE A 54 17.25 -9.75 -22.70
C ILE A 54 17.58 -9.67 -24.20
N PRO A 55 18.34 -10.61 -24.79
CA PRO A 55 18.71 -10.53 -26.21
C PRO A 55 17.50 -10.54 -27.14
N HIS A 56 16.51 -11.39 -26.85
CA HIS A 56 15.26 -11.44 -27.61
C HIS A 56 14.43 -10.18 -27.38
N ALA A 57 14.29 -9.73 -26.12
CA ALA A 57 13.48 -8.56 -25.78
C ALA A 57 13.97 -7.26 -26.44
N PHE A 58 15.29 -7.11 -26.65
CA PHE A 58 15.90 -5.93 -27.26
C PHE A 58 16.43 -6.15 -28.68
N GLY A 59 16.23 -7.33 -29.28
CA GLY A 59 16.71 -7.64 -30.62
C GLY A 59 18.23 -7.59 -30.79
N LEU A 60 19.01 -8.01 -29.79
CA LEU A 60 20.49 -7.90 -29.77
C LEU A 60 21.22 -8.89 -30.69
N GLY A 61 20.52 -9.54 -31.63
CA GLY A 61 21.07 -10.54 -32.54
C GLY A 61 21.21 -11.94 -31.93
N GLN A 62 21.23 -12.96 -32.79
CA GLN A 62 21.26 -14.38 -32.36
C GLN A 62 22.59 -14.80 -31.70
N HIS A 63 23.68 -14.08 -31.96
CA HIS A 63 25.01 -14.37 -31.42
C HIS A 63 25.15 -13.98 -29.94
N VAL A 64 24.26 -13.14 -29.42
CA VAL A 64 24.21 -12.75 -28.01
C VAL A 64 23.25 -13.71 -27.29
N LYS A 65 23.68 -14.95 -27.01
CA LYS A 65 22.91 -15.93 -26.23
C LYS A 65 23.59 -16.19 -24.89
N LYS A 66 22.78 -16.37 -23.84
CA LYS A 66 23.27 -16.85 -22.56
C LYS A 66 23.72 -18.31 -22.70
N GLY A 67 24.94 -18.60 -22.26
CA GLY A 67 25.49 -19.96 -22.25
C GLY A 67 24.93 -20.83 -21.13
N HIS A 68 25.30 -22.10 -21.12
CA HIS A 68 24.95 -23.06 -20.07
C HIS A 68 26.18 -23.33 -19.19
N PHE A 69 26.01 -23.39 -17.86
CA PHE A 69 27.10 -23.61 -16.92
C PHE A 69 26.72 -24.63 -15.84
N PRO A 70 27.61 -25.57 -15.47
CA PRO A 70 27.31 -26.61 -14.49
C PRO A 70 27.40 -26.06 -13.06
N HIS A 71 26.36 -25.34 -12.62
CA HIS A 71 26.35 -24.65 -11.32
C HIS A 71 26.61 -25.58 -10.11
N ARG A 72 26.18 -26.84 -10.16
CA ARG A 72 26.43 -27.80 -9.06
C ARG A 72 27.84 -28.39 -9.09
N PHE A 73 28.57 -28.23 -10.19
CA PHE A 73 29.97 -28.65 -10.32
C PHE A 73 30.95 -27.60 -9.77
N ASN A 74 30.46 -26.37 -9.52
CA ASN A 74 31.22 -25.26 -8.97
C ASN A 74 31.44 -25.42 -7.46
N ILE A 75 32.36 -26.32 -7.11
CA ILE A 75 32.82 -26.60 -5.75
C ILE A 75 34.34 -26.52 -5.71
N GLN A 76 34.89 -26.23 -4.53
CA GLN A 76 36.32 -25.97 -4.34
C GLN A 76 37.23 -27.12 -4.83
N GLN A 77 36.74 -28.36 -4.75
CA GLN A 77 37.45 -29.55 -5.24
C GLN A 77 37.67 -29.52 -6.76
N ASN A 78 36.78 -28.87 -7.51
CA ASN A 78 36.77 -28.83 -8.97
C ASN A 78 37.36 -27.54 -9.55
N ASP A 79 37.88 -26.62 -8.72
CA ASP A 79 38.37 -25.30 -9.15
C ASP A 79 39.49 -25.37 -10.22
N ASN A 80 40.26 -26.46 -10.23
CA ASN A 80 41.33 -26.70 -11.20
C ASN A 80 41.00 -27.84 -12.18
N TYR A 81 39.74 -28.24 -12.29
CA TYR A 81 39.32 -29.34 -13.16
C TYR A 81 39.54 -29.01 -14.63
N VAL A 82 40.21 -29.91 -15.33
CA VAL A 82 40.34 -29.94 -16.79
C VAL A 82 40.12 -31.38 -17.24
N GLY A 83 39.07 -31.62 -18.03
CA GLY A 83 38.68 -32.97 -18.42
C GLY A 83 37.44 -33.03 -19.29
N PRO A 84 36.78 -34.19 -19.39
CA PRO A 84 35.51 -34.33 -20.09
C PRO A 84 34.42 -33.39 -19.56
N MET A 85 33.36 -33.21 -20.35
CA MET A 85 32.19 -32.43 -19.94
C MET A 85 31.58 -32.98 -18.63
N PRO A 86 31.27 -32.13 -17.64
CA PRO A 86 30.55 -32.55 -16.44
C PRO A 86 29.20 -33.16 -16.79
N ASP A 87 28.75 -34.14 -16.01
CA ASP A 87 27.46 -34.81 -16.21
C ASP A 87 26.28 -33.81 -16.25
N LEU A 88 25.24 -34.11 -17.03
CA LEU A 88 24.01 -33.32 -17.14
C LEU A 88 23.38 -32.99 -15.79
N CYS A 89 23.50 -33.86 -14.78
CA CYS A 89 22.95 -33.62 -13.45
C CYS A 89 23.54 -32.36 -12.78
N TYR A 90 24.77 -31.94 -13.15
CA TYR A 90 25.41 -30.76 -12.59
C TYR A 90 24.87 -29.43 -13.14
N TYR A 91 24.13 -29.46 -14.25
CA TYR A 91 23.52 -28.28 -14.87
C TYR A 91 22.16 -27.91 -14.26
N GLY A 92 21.58 -28.77 -13.40
CA GLY A 92 20.32 -28.49 -12.71
C GLY A 92 19.09 -28.63 -13.60
N THR A 93 19.12 -29.54 -14.56
CA THR A 93 18.02 -29.83 -15.52
C THR A 93 16.71 -30.25 -14.85
N ASP A 94 16.77 -30.73 -13.60
CA ASP A 94 15.63 -31.11 -12.76
C ASP A 94 14.69 -29.94 -12.41
N LYS A 95 15.21 -28.71 -12.35
CA LYS A 95 14.43 -27.50 -12.00
C LYS A 95 14.06 -26.64 -13.20
N MET A 96 14.44 -27.07 -14.40
CA MET A 96 14.20 -26.31 -15.63
C MET A 96 12.81 -26.64 -16.19
N ASN A 97 12.22 -25.67 -16.91
CA ASN A 97 11.03 -25.96 -17.71
C ASN A 97 11.37 -26.93 -18.87
N SER A 98 10.36 -27.62 -19.38
CA SER A 98 10.54 -28.68 -20.39
C SER A 98 11.26 -28.21 -21.66
N LYS A 99 11.05 -26.95 -22.09
CA LYS A 99 11.71 -26.37 -23.26
C LYS A 99 13.20 -26.12 -23.02
N VAL A 100 13.54 -25.45 -21.93
CA VAL A 100 14.94 -25.12 -21.58
C VAL A 100 15.74 -26.39 -21.29
N LYS A 101 15.11 -27.39 -20.64
CA LYS A 101 15.73 -28.68 -20.40
C LYS A 101 16.20 -29.35 -21.70
N LYS A 102 15.33 -29.42 -22.71
CA LYS A 102 15.67 -29.97 -24.03
C LYS A 102 16.81 -29.20 -24.70
N GLU A 103 16.78 -27.87 -24.68
CA GLU A 103 17.85 -27.04 -25.24
C GLU A 103 19.22 -27.33 -24.60
N VAL A 104 19.26 -27.54 -23.27
CA VAL A 104 20.50 -27.85 -22.54
C VAL A 104 20.98 -29.27 -22.86
N GLU A 105 20.07 -30.25 -22.91
CA GLU A 105 20.39 -31.65 -23.24
C GLU A 105 20.96 -31.76 -24.65
N GLU A 106 20.33 -31.15 -25.64
CA GLU A 106 20.80 -31.11 -27.03
C GLU A 106 22.18 -30.47 -27.16
N TRP A 107 22.39 -29.31 -26.50
CA TRP A 107 23.69 -28.64 -26.46
C TRP A 107 24.76 -29.53 -25.82
N TRP A 108 24.46 -30.15 -24.68
CA TRP A 108 25.42 -30.98 -23.94
C TRP A 108 25.82 -32.22 -24.75
N HIS A 109 24.84 -32.92 -25.34
CA HIS A 109 25.11 -34.08 -26.19
C HIS A 109 25.99 -33.71 -27.39
N SER A 110 25.76 -32.54 -28.01
CA SER A 110 26.61 -32.04 -29.09
C SER A 110 28.04 -31.76 -28.62
N GLN A 111 28.23 -31.09 -27.47
CA GLN A 111 29.57 -30.83 -26.93
C GLN A 111 30.31 -32.12 -26.56
N ASN A 112 29.61 -33.07 -25.93
CA ASN A 112 30.20 -34.34 -25.51
C ASN A 112 30.57 -35.23 -26.70
N ALA A 113 29.71 -35.28 -27.74
CA ALA A 113 30.00 -36.01 -28.98
C ALA A 113 31.20 -35.44 -29.74
N ASN A 114 31.43 -34.13 -29.66
CA ASN A 114 32.59 -33.47 -30.25
C ASN A 114 33.88 -33.62 -29.41
N GLY A 115 33.85 -34.35 -28.29
CA GLY A 115 35.00 -34.54 -27.41
C GLY A 115 35.48 -33.24 -26.76
N ALA A 116 34.57 -32.29 -26.49
CA ALA A 116 34.93 -31.01 -25.90
C ALA A 116 35.58 -31.19 -24.51
N ILE A 117 36.73 -30.55 -24.32
CA ILE A 117 37.42 -30.51 -23.03
C ILE A 117 36.88 -29.34 -22.22
N PHE A 118 36.35 -29.63 -21.04
CA PHE A 118 35.85 -28.65 -20.09
C PHE A 118 36.99 -28.21 -19.15
N ASP A 119 37.34 -26.92 -19.22
CA ASP A 119 38.26 -26.25 -18.30
C ASP A 119 37.45 -25.34 -17.38
N MET A 120 37.40 -25.69 -16.09
CA MET A 120 36.56 -25.00 -15.10
C MET A 120 36.87 -23.50 -15.01
N LYS A 121 38.14 -23.10 -15.02
CA LYS A 121 38.54 -21.69 -14.88
C LYS A 121 38.20 -20.90 -16.12
N LYS A 122 38.47 -21.46 -17.29
CA LYS A 122 38.22 -20.81 -18.58
C LYS A 122 36.72 -20.64 -18.80
N GLU A 123 35.93 -21.69 -18.55
CA GLU A 123 34.48 -21.67 -18.73
C GLU A 123 33.79 -20.76 -17.72
N LEU A 124 34.19 -20.80 -16.44
CA LEU A 124 33.64 -19.89 -15.42
C LEU A 124 33.90 -18.42 -15.78
N LYS A 125 35.13 -18.10 -16.18
CA LYS A 125 35.50 -16.74 -16.62
C LYS A 125 34.68 -16.31 -17.83
N SER A 126 34.62 -17.15 -18.87
CA SER A 126 33.87 -16.89 -20.09
C SER A 126 32.38 -16.67 -19.80
N TYR A 127 31.78 -17.53 -18.97
CA TYR A 127 30.39 -17.44 -18.56
C TYR A 127 30.09 -16.13 -17.82
N CYS A 128 30.90 -15.78 -16.81
CA CYS A 128 30.72 -14.52 -16.07
C CYS A 128 30.89 -13.29 -16.96
N GLN A 129 31.86 -13.31 -17.87
CA GLN A 129 32.07 -12.22 -18.83
C GLN A 129 30.88 -12.07 -19.78
N ASN A 130 30.35 -13.18 -20.29
CA ASN A 130 29.17 -13.17 -21.17
C ASN A 130 27.92 -12.66 -20.44
N ASP A 131 27.68 -13.10 -19.19
CA ASP A 131 26.56 -12.64 -18.39
C ASP A 131 26.59 -11.12 -18.17
N VAL A 132 27.76 -10.57 -17.82
CA VAL A 132 27.94 -9.11 -17.66
C VAL A 132 27.81 -8.39 -19.00
N PHE A 133 28.30 -8.97 -20.10
CA PHE A 133 28.20 -8.40 -21.44
C PHE A 133 26.75 -8.30 -21.92
N ILE A 134 25.96 -9.36 -21.78
CA ILE A 134 24.53 -9.39 -22.10
C ILE A 134 23.80 -8.32 -21.29
N LEU A 135 24.07 -8.25 -19.99
CA LEU A 135 23.44 -7.26 -19.11
C LEU A 135 23.80 -5.84 -19.52
N LYS A 136 25.08 -5.57 -19.81
CA LYS A 136 25.57 -4.28 -20.29
C LYS A 136 24.85 -3.86 -21.57
N LEU A 137 24.76 -4.73 -22.57
CA LEU A 137 24.06 -4.43 -23.83
C LEU A 137 22.57 -4.16 -23.61
N GLY A 138 21.90 -4.97 -22.79
CA GLY A 138 20.50 -4.75 -22.44
C GLY A 138 20.26 -3.41 -21.75
N CYS A 139 21.07 -3.09 -20.73
CA CYS A 139 20.97 -1.82 -20.01
C CYS A 139 21.26 -0.61 -20.91
N LEU A 140 22.29 -0.67 -21.77
CA LEU A 140 22.61 0.43 -22.68
C LEU A 140 21.51 0.66 -23.71
N THR A 141 20.96 -0.42 -24.27
CA THR A 141 19.85 -0.35 -25.23
C THR A 141 18.59 0.23 -24.57
N PHE A 142 18.23 -0.29 -23.39
CA PHE A 142 17.11 0.25 -22.60
C PHE A 142 17.29 1.73 -22.27
N ARG A 143 18.48 2.14 -21.80
CA ARG A 143 18.78 3.54 -21.49
C ARG A 143 18.64 4.43 -22.72
N LYS A 144 19.16 4.00 -23.87
CA LYS A 144 19.05 4.73 -25.13
C LYS A 144 17.58 4.95 -25.49
N LEU A 145 16.78 3.89 -25.54
CA LEU A 145 15.36 3.96 -25.86
C LEU A 145 14.59 4.87 -24.91
N MET A 146 14.82 4.73 -23.60
CA MET A 146 14.18 5.58 -22.60
C MET A 146 14.53 7.06 -22.78
N ILE A 147 15.81 7.40 -22.95
CA ILE A 147 16.23 8.80 -23.14
C ILE A 147 15.64 9.35 -24.44
N GLU A 148 15.63 8.57 -25.51
CA GLU A 148 15.10 8.98 -26.81
C GLU A 148 13.61 9.36 -26.72
N VAL A 149 12.80 8.48 -26.12
CA VAL A 149 11.35 8.63 -26.00
C VAL A 149 10.94 9.63 -24.91
N SER A 150 11.61 9.62 -23.75
CA SER A 150 11.16 10.33 -22.56
C SER A 150 12.03 11.51 -22.13
N LYS A 151 13.24 11.67 -22.68
CA LYS A 151 14.22 12.66 -22.20
C LYS A 151 14.56 12.53 -20.70
N VAL A 152 14.34 11.35 -20.12
CA VAL A 152 14.71 10.99 -18.76
C VAL A 152 15.79 9.90 -18.82
N ASP A 153 16.87 10.07 -18.07
CA ASP A 153 17.85 9.01 -17.89
C ASP A 153 17.41 8.08 -16.75
N PRO A 154 16.99 6.83 -17.05
CA PRO A 154 16.40 5.94 -16.07
C PRO A 154 17.36 5.57 -14.93
N PHE A 155 18.66 5.45 -15.20
CA PHE A 155 19.64 4.99 -14.20
C PHE A 155 20.23 6.14 -13.39
N ARG A 156 20.43 7.30 -14.03
CA ARG A 156 20.95 8.49 -13.35
C ARG A 156 19.90 9.09 -12.42
N GLU A 157 18.69 9.28 -12.92
CA GLU A 157 17.65 10.06 -12.23
C GLU A 157 16.73 9.20 -11.36
N CYS A 158 16.67 7.89 -11.59
CA CYS A 158 15.72 7.01 -10.91
C CYS A 158 16.40 5.76 -10.32
N VAL A 159 15.62 4.98 -9.57
CA VAL A 159 16.06 3.72 -8.94
C VAL A 159 15.24 2.52 -9.46
N THR A 160 14.08 2.79 -10.06
CA THR A 160 13.15 1.79 -10.59
C THR A 160 12.50 2.28 -11.88
N ILE A 161 11.99 1.36 -12.70
CA ILE A 161 11.23 1.71 -13.92
C ILE A 161 9.97 2.49 -13.60
N ALA A 162 9.25 2.15 -12.53
CA ALA A 162 8.07 2.92 -12.09
C ALA A 162 8.45 4.37 -11.76
N GLY A 163 9.60 4.59 -11.12
CA GLY A 163 10.15 5.92 -10.87
C GLY A 163 10.46 6.66 -12.18
N ALA A 164 11.07 5.99 -13.16
CA ALA A 164 11.37 6.58 -14.47
C ALA A 164 10.10 6.95 -15.25
N CYS A 165 9.08 6.09 -15.25
CA CYS A 165 7.77 6.38 -15.85
C CYS A 165 7.09 7.56 -15.17
N MET A 166 7.12 7.63 -13.83
CA MET A 166 6.53 8.75 -13.10
C MET A 166 7.30 10.05 -13.35
N GLN A 167 8.63 10.01 -13.40
CA GLN A 167 9.47 11.16 -13.74
C GLN A 167 9.15 11.67 -15.15
N THR A 168 8.99 10.75 -16.10
CA THR A 168 8.58 11.05 -17.48
C THR A 168 7.22 11.74 -17.51
N TYR A 169 6.24 11.18 -16.79
CA TYR A 169 4.91 11.77 -16.67
C TYR A 169 4.95 13.18 -16.08
N ARG A 170 5.63 13.35 -14.94
CA ARG A 170 5.73 14.64 -14.24
C ARG A 170 6.48 15.71 -15.05
N ARG A 171 7.50 15.32 -15.81
CA ARG A 171 8.33 16.26 -16.58
C ARG A 171 7.66 16.68 -17.89
N ASN A 172 7.07 15.73 -18.60
CA ASN A 172 6.67 15.94 -20.00
C ASN A 172 5.16 16.10 -20.18
N PHE A 173 4.34 15.60 -19.25
CA PHE A 173 2.90 15.42 -19.50
C PHE A 173 1.99 15.99 -18.41
N LEU A 174 2.45 16.08 -17.15
CA LEU A 174 1.63 16.57 -16.05
C LEU A 174 1.46 18.09 -16.14
N PRO A 175 0.22 18.60 -16.34
CA PRO A 175 -0.01 20.04 -16.31
C PRO A 175 0.20 20.60 -14.90
N LYS A 176 0.54 21.89 -14.82
CA LYS A 176 0.64 22.60 -13.54
C LYS A 176 -0.71 22.53 -12.81
N ASP A 177 -0.64 22.37 -11.49
CA ASP A 177 -1.78 22.41 -10.56
C ASP A 177 -2.92 21.42 -10.88
N ALA A 178 -2.63 20.36 -11.64
CA ALA A 178 -3.63 19.37 -12.05
C ALA A 178 -3.99 18.34 -10.96
N ILE A 179 -3.13 18.17 -9.94
CA ILE A 179 -3.29 17.21 -8.85
C ILE A 179 -3.61 17.98 -7.57
N ALA A 180 -4.80 17.73 -7.01
CA ALA A 180 -5.18 18.27 -5.71
C ALA A 180 -4.24 17.80 -4.60
N LEU A 181 -3.87 18.73 -3.72
CA LEU A 181 -3.10 18.43 -2.53
C LEU A 181 -4.07 18.15 -1.39
N ILE A 182 -3.96 16.96 -0.79
CA ILE A 182 -4.76 16.62 0.40
C ILE A 182 -4.24 17.49 1.57
N PRO A 183 -5.08 18.33 2.20
CA PRO A 183 -4.65 19.14 3.34
C PRO A 183 -4.19 18.30 4.54
N SER A 184 -3.31 18.86 5.36
CA SER A 184 -2.92 18.25 6.64
C SER A 184 -4.13 18.13 7.57
N GLY A 185 -4.61 16.90 7.81
CA GLY A 185 -5.85 16.63 8.55
C GLY A 185 -7.03 16.17 7.70
N GLY A 186 -6.85 16.02 6.38
CA GLY A 186 -7.90 15.59 5.46
C GLY A 186 -8.76 16.75 4.95
N TYR A 187 -9.79 16.44 4.16
CA TYR A 187 -10.55 17.45 3.44
C TYR A 187 -11.59 18.19 4.32
N ARG A 188 -11.97 17.68 5.50
CA ARG A 188 -12.73 18.49 6.49
C ARG A 188 -11.81 19.47 7.20
N TYR A 189 -11.68 20.66 6.63
CA TYR A 189 -10.82 21.74 7.12
C TYR A 189 -11.19 22.30 8.51
N LYS A 190 -12.29 21.88 9.14
CA LYS A 190 -12.82 22.60 10.32
C LYS A 190 -12.65 21.95 11.69
N GLN A 191 -12.52 20.62 11.83
CA GLN A 191 -12.45 20.01 13.16
C GLN A 191 -11.57 18.75 13.16
N LYS A 192 -10.46 18.80 13.90
CA LYS A 192 -9.56 17.68 14.19
C LYS A 192 -10.10 16.86 15.37
N THR A 193 -11.37 16.47 15.36
CA THR A 193 -11.87 15.58 16.40
C THR A 193 -11.52 14.14 16.05
N SER A 194 -10.90 13.44 17.00
CA SER A 194 -10.63 12.01 16.83
C SER A 194 -11.95 11.24 16.91
N LEU A 195 -12.12 10.19 16.10
CA LEU A 195 -13.32 9.35 16.13
C LEU A 195 -13.60 8.80 17.53
N ILE A 196 -12.52 8.52 18.28
CA ILE A 196 -12.60 8.04 19.65
C ILE A 196 -13.05 9.12 20.64
N ALA A 197 -12.69 10.40 20.42
CA ALA A 197 -13.19 11.53 21.22
C ALA A 197 -14.70 11.70 21.04
N ASP A 198 -15.20 11.64 19.80
CA ASP A 198 -16.63 11.75 19.51
C ASP A 198 -17.44 10.61 20.16
N GLN A 199 -16.92 9.38 20.10
CA GLN A 199 -17.51 8.23 20.78
C GLN A 199 -17.65 8.44 22.29
N TRP A 200 -16.61 9.01 22.92
CA TRP A 200 -16.64 9.29 24.34
C TRP A 200 -17.67 10.37 24.70
N ILE A 201 -17.67 11.51 24.00
CA ILE A 201 -18.62 12.61 24.26
C ILE A 201 -20.07 12.13 24.12
N ARG A 202 -20.36 11.31 23.11
CA ARG A 202 -21.71 10.76 22.90
C ARG A 202 -22.11 9.78 23.99
N TRP A 203 -21.17 8.97 24.47
CA TRP A 203 -21.40 8.10 25.61
C TRP A 203 -21.65 8.90 26.90
N GLU A 204 -20.91 9.98 27.14
CA GLU A 204 -21.15 10.88 28.29
C GLU A 204 -22.52 11.55 28.19
N SER A 205 -22.89 12.05 27.00
CA SER A 205 -24.21 12.63 26.73
C SER A 205 -25.33 11.63 27.03
N HIS A 206 -25.20 10.39 26.56
CA HIS A 206 -26.18 9.34 26.82
C HIS A 206 -26.24 8.92 28.29
N SER A 207 -25.08 8.66 28.90
CA SER A 207 -25.02 8.13 30.28
C SER A 207 -25.50 9.14 31.33
N ARG A 208 -25.34 10.44 31.05
CA ARG A 208 -25.82 11.53 31.92
C ARG A 208 -27.20 12.07 31.53
N GLY A 209 -27.73 11.69 30.36
CA GLY A 209 -29.00 12.20 29.85
C GLY A 209 -28.96 13.71 29.51
N ILE A 210 -27.81 14.24 29.11
CA ILE A 210 -27.59 15.66 28.80
C ILE A 210 -27.22 15.85 27.33
N ASP A 211 -27.64 16.95 26.71
CA ASP A 211 -27.25 17.29 25.33
C ASP A 211 -25.95 18.11 25.34
N ILE A 212 -24.82 17.42 25.12
CA ILE A 212 -23.50 18.05 25.11
C ILE A 212 -23.28 18.71 23.75
N LYS A 213 -22.98 20.00 23.74
CA LYS A 213 -22.57 20.70 22.52
C LYS A 213 -21.13 20.33 22.18
N HIS A 214 -20.90 19.80 20.98
CA HIS A 214 -19.59 19.36 20.51
C HIS A 214 -19.44 19.55 19.00
N ALA A 215 -18.27 19.21 18.46
CA ALA A 215 -17.98 19.25 17.02
C ALA A 215 -19.09 18.67 16.13
N GLY A 216 -19.69 17.54 16.53
CA GLY A 216 -20.74 16.84 15.77
C GLY A 216 -22.17 17.36 15.97
N ASN A 217 -22.39 18.26 16.94
CA ASN A 217 -23.72 18.83 17.26
C ASN A 217 -23.57 20.30 17.72
N GLY A 218 -23.51 21.24 16.78
CA GLY A 218 -23.48 22.68 17.07
C GLY A 218 -22.08 23.32 17.19
N GLY A 219 -21.01 22.52 17.06
CA GLY A 219 -19.62 22.97 17.02
C GLY A 219 -18.96 23.12 18.40
N GLU A 220 -17.62 23.05 18.42
CA GLU A 220 -16.80 23.30 19.61
C GLU A 220 -16.99 24.75 20.12
N VAL A 221 -17.03 24.91 21.45
CA VAL A 221 -17.24 26.21 22.09
C VAL A 221 -15.90 26.88 22.37
N PRO A 222 -15.68 28.12 21.93
CA PRO A 222 -14.50 28.89 22.34
C PRO A 222 -14.68 29.41 23.77
N ILE A 223 -13.74 29.10 24.66
CA ILE A 223 -13.65 29.61 26.03
C ILE A 223 -12.28 30.25 26.22
N GLY A 224 -12.24 31.59 26.22
CA GLY A 224 -10.99 32.34 26.23
C GLY A 224 -10.10 32.00 25.02
N PRO A 225 -8.81 31.65 25.23
CA PRO A 225 -7.90 31.31 24.12
C PRO A 225 -8.07 29.87 23.62
N TYR A 226 -8.91 29.06 24.24
CA TYR A 226 -9.05 27.64 23.93
C TYR A 226 -10.40 27.31 23.30
N LYS A 227 -10.40 26.26 22.47
CA LYS A 227 -11.63 25.56 22.06
C LYS A 227 -11.73 24.26 22.86
N VAL A 228 -12.93 23.96 23.32
CA VAL A 228 -13.20 22.77 24.13
C VAL A 228 -13.93 21.69 23.34
N ASP A 229 -13.64 20.42 23.62
CA ASP A 229 -14.17 19.29 22.85
C ASP A 229 -15.68 19.10 23.06
N GLY A 230 -16.17 19.33 24.29
CA GLY A 230 -17.59 19.32 24.63
C GLY A 230 -17.96 20.36 25.69
N TYR A 231 -19.17 20.89 25.62
CA TYR A 231 -19.69 21.90 26.54
C TYR A 231 -21.16 21.66 26.85
N TYR A 232 -21.52 21.71 28.13
CA TYR A 232 -22.90 21.64 28.60
C TYR A 232 -23.18 22.75 29.61
N ASP A 233 -24.25 23.51 29.41
CA ASP A 233 -24.71 24.53 30.33
C ASP A 233 -26.12 24.16 30.83
N PRO A 234 -26.27 23.84 32.12
CA PRO A 234 -27.56 23.49 32.72
C PRO A 234 -28.62 24.61 32.63
N LYS A 235 -28.20 25.87 32.44
CA LYS A 235 -29.06 27.08 32.42
C LYS A 235 -29.97 27.27 33.65
N ASP A 236 -29.74 26.51 34.72
CA ASP A 236 -30.55 26.53 35.95
C ASP A 236 -30.05 27.55 36.99
N GLY A 237 -28.92 28.20 36.73
CA GLY A 237 -28.28 29.18 37.61
C GLY A 237 -27.76 28.63 38.93
N LYS A 238 -27.81 27.30 39.13
CA LYS A 238 -27.43 26.61 40.37
C LYS A 238 -26.22 25.70 40.17
N ASN A 239 -26.09 25.12 38.98
CA ASN A 239 -25.02 24.21 38.65
C ASN A 239 -24.01 24.90 37.70
N PRO A 240 -22.69 24.66 37.89
CA PRO A 240 -21.69 25.18 36.97
C PRO A 240 -21.85 24.53 35.60
N ALA A 241 -21.48 25.27 34.55
CA ALA A 241 -21.34 24.67 33.22
C ALA A 241 -20.21 23.62 33.22
N ILE A 242 -20.42 22.54 32.47
CA ILE A 242 -19.53 21.39 32.40
C ILE A 242 -18.76 21.42 31.08
N VAL A 243 -17.45 21.27 31.16
CA VAL A 243 -16.54 21.19 30.02
C VAL A 243 -15.98 19.78 29.92
N PHE A 244 -16.07 19.18 28.73
CA PHE A 244 -15.55 17.85 28.43
C PHE A 244 -14.30 17.96 27.56
N GLU A 245 -13.21 17.33 27.98
CA GLU A 245 -11.89 17.38 27.31
C GLU A 245 -11.34 15.98 27.06
N PHE A 246 -11.12 15.63 25.79
CA PHE A 246 -10.58 14.33 25.41
C PHE A 246 -9.07 14.43 25.17
N LEU A 247 -8.30 13.79 26.04
CA LEU A 247 -6.84 13.88 26.06
C LEU A 247 -6.22 12.77 25.20
N GLY A 248 -6.10 13.03 23.89
CA GLY A 248 -5.34 12.18 22.95
C GLY A 248 -3.89 11.96 23.42
N ASP A 249 -3.44 10.71 23.54
CA ASP A 249 -2.24 10.38 24.32
C ASP A 249 -0.97 11.05 23.79
N PHE A 250 -0.80 11.06 22.47
CA PHE A 250 0.35 11.67 21.81
C PHE A 250 0.28 13.21 21.79
N TYR A 251 -0.91 13.77 21.56
CA TYR A 251 -1.09 15.21 21.41
C TYR A 251 -1.07 15.95 22.75
N HIS A 252 -1.47 15.28 23.82
CA HIS A 252 -1.57 15.85 25.17
C HIS A 252 -0.46 15.39 26.12
N GLY A 253 0.47 14.53 25.67
CA GLY A 253 1.65 14.13 26.44
C GLY A 253 1.35 13.14 27.56
N CYS A 254 0.68 12.02 27.25
CA CYS A 254 0.28 11.01 28.23
C CYS A 254 1.48 10.46 29.03
N PRO A 255 1.50 10.66 30.37
CA PRO A 255 2.60 10.19 31.21
C PRO A 255 2.80 8.67 31.22
N LYS A 256 1.72 7.89 30.99
CA LYS A 256 1.77 6.42 31.00
C LYS A 256 2.48 5.84 29.76
N HIS A 257 2.31 6.47 28.60
CA HIS A 257 2.79 5.94 27.32
C HIS A 257 4.11 6.55 26.85
N PHE A 258 4.49 7.70 27.40
CA PHE A 258 5.66 8.46 26.95
C PHE A 258 6.57 8.81 28.14
N PRO A 259 7.36 7.84 28.64
CA PRO A 259 8.25 8.04 29.80
C PRO A 259 9.46 8.93 29.46
N ASP A 260 9.93 8.95 28.21
CA ASP A 260 11.04 9.79 27.76
C ASP A 260 10.56 11.21 27.39
N ARG A 261 10.29 12.00 28.43
CA ARG A 261 9.58 13.29 28.36
C ARG A 261 10.33 14.39 27.61
N HIS A 262 11.66 14.41 27.70
CA HIS A 262 12.52 15.47 27.15
C HIS A 262 12.99 15.20 25.72
N LYS A 263 12.61 14.06 25.12
CA LYS A 263 12.96 13.75 23.75
C LYS A 263 12.24 14.69 22.79
N VAL A 264 13.00 15.33 21.90
CA VAL A 264 12.46 16.18 20.84
C VAL A 264 11.69 15.32 19.84
N ILE A 265 10.41 15.63 19.64
CA ILE A 265 9.49 14.91 18.76
C ILE A 265 9.60 15.39 17.31
N SER A 266 9.90 16.69 17.14
CA SER A 266 10.05 17.33 15.84
C SER A 266 11.31 18.18 15.80
N HIS A 267 12.19 17.88 14.83
CA HIS A 267 13.42 18.62 14.59
C HIS A 267 13.19 20.07 14.13
N GLU A 268 11.97 20.40 13.67
CA GLU A 268 11.63 21.72 13.13
C GLU A 268 11.15 22.70 14.22
N CYS A 269 10.63 22.21 15.35
CA CYS A 269 10.03 23.07 16.39
C CYS A 269 10.50 22.81 17.83
N ASN A 270 11.47 21.90 18.06
CA ASN A 270 11.98 21.54 19.40
C ASN A 270 10.90 21.14 20.41
N GLU A 271 9.74 20.66 19.94
CA GLU A 271 8.62 20.25 20.80
C GLU A 271 8.92 18.92 21.50
N THR A 272 8.62 18.84 22.80
CA THR A 272 8.79 17.64 23.64
C THR A 272 7.44 17.17 24.20
N MET A 273 7.39 15.91 24.66
CA MET A 273 6.16 15.37 25.28
C MET A 273 5.85 16.06 26.60
N ASP A 274 6.88 16.55 27.28
CA ASP A 274 6.71 17.36 28.49
C ASP A 274 6.00 18.68 28.20
N MET A 275 6.43 19.40 27.15
CA MET A 275 5.78 20.66 26.75
C MET A 275 4.29 20.47 26.44
N ARG A 276 3.94 19.39 25.74
CA ARG A 276 2.54 19.04 25.45
C ARG A 276 1.75 18.81 26.73
N TYR A 277 2.27 18.02 27.66
CA TYR A 277 1.63 17.76 28.93
C TYR A 277 1.46 19.03 29.78
N THR A 278 2.50 19.86 29.89
CA THR A 278 2.41 21.14 30.61
C THR A 278 1.34 22.04 30.02
N ASN A 279 1.22 22.10 28.68
CA ASN A 279 0.17 22.87 28.03
C ASN A 279 -1.23 22.30 28.28
N THR A 280 -1.38 20.97 28.30
CA THR A 280 -2.63 20.30 28.68
C THR A 280 -3.04 20.69 30.10
N VAL A 281 -2.14 20.56 31.08
CA VAL A 281 -2.42 20.92 32.48
C VAL A 281 -2.78 22.39 32.60
N ARG A 282 -2.05 23.30 31.94
CA ARG A 282 -2.36 24.73 31.91
C ARG A 282 -3.76 25.03 31.38
N LYS A 283 -4.19 24.34 30.31
CA LYS A 283 -5.54 24.47 29.73
C LYS A 283 -6.60 24.01 30.74
N LEU A 284 -6.43 22.83 31.34
CA LEU A 284 -7.38 22.28 32.31
C LEU A 284 -7.50 23.18 33.55
N ASP A 285 -6.38 23.68 34.07
CA ASP A 285 -6.38 24.58 35.23
C ASP A 285 -7.01 25.94 34.90
N TYR A 286 -6.79 26.45 33.69
CA TYR A 286 -7.43 27.68 33.21
C TYR A 286 -8.96 27.54 33.20
N LEU A 287 -9.48 26.44 32.66
CA LEU A 287 -10.92 26.16 32.63
C LEU A 287 -11.51 26.03 34.04
N LYS A 288 -10.82 25.31 34.95
CA LYS A 288 -11.25 25.20 36.35
C LYS A 288 -11.27 26.55 37.06
N ARG A 289 -10.27 27.42 36.84
CA ARG A 289 -10.22 28.77 37.43
C ARG A 289 -11.35 29.69 36.98
N LEU A 290 -11.91 29.45 35.79
CA LEU A 290 -13.08 30.17 35.31
C LEU A 290 -14.41 29.67 35.93
N GLY A 291 -14.36 28.65 36.79
CA GLY A 291 -15.53 28.12 37.51
C GLY A 291 -16.26 27.00 36.78
N PHE A 292 -15.69 26.44 35.70
CA PHE A 292 -16.28 25.29 35.01
C PHE A 292 -15.96 23.97 35.72
N GLU A 293 -16.92 23.04 35.72
CA GLU A 293 -16.65 21.63 36.05
C GLU A 293 -15.97 20.97 34.85
N VAL A 294 -14.71 20.56 34.99
CA VAL A 294 -13.93 19.98 33.88
C VAL A 294 -13.86 18.46 34.02
N VAL A 295 -14.50 17.76 33.10
CA VAL A 295 -14.43 16.30 32.95
C VAL A 295 -13.45 15.98 31.82
N SER A 296 -12.36 15.27 32.13
CA SER A 296 -11.36 14.89 31.14
C SER A 296 -11.06 13.40 31.19
N ILE A 297 -10.79 12.79 30.03
CA ILE A 297 -10.37 11.39 29.94
C ILE A 297 -9.17 11.23 29.01
N TRP A 298 -8.23 10.34 29.34
CA TRP A 298 -7.16 9.97 28.42
C TRP A 298 -7.62 8.97 27.37
N GLU A 299 -7.05 9.07 26.17
CA GLU A 299 -7.34 8.16 25.06
C GLU A 299 -7.10 6.70 25.45
N CYS A 300 -6.00 6.39 26.14
CA CYS A 300 -5.74 5.03 26.62
C CYS A 300 -6.76 4.53 27.64
N GLU A 301 -7.26 5.42 28.50
CA GLU A 301 -8.24 5.06 29.53
C GLU A 301 -9.59 4.73 28.88
N PHE A 302 -10.01 5.53 27.90
CA PHE A 302 -11.22 5.24 27.16
C PHE A 302 -11.09 3.97 26.29
N LYS A 303 -9.92 3.70 25.70
CA LYS A 303 -9.66 2.43 25.00
C LYS A 303 -9.81 1.22 25.92
N SER A 304 -9.32 1.30 27.17
CA SER A 304 -9.54 0.23 28.16
C SER A 304 -11.03 0.06 28.46
N ILE A 305 -11.78 1.15 28.64
CA ILE A 305 -13.23 1.09 28.86
C ILE A 305 -13.96 0.42 27.69
N LEU A 306 -13.58 0.72 26.44
CA LEU A 306 -14.15 0.08 25.25
C LEU A 306 -13.83 -1.41 25.16
N HIS A 307 -12.70 -1.83 25.71
CA HIS A 307 -12.30 -3.23 25.77
C HIS A 307 -13.06 -3.98 26.87
N ASP A 308 -13.20 -3.37 28.05
CA ASP A 308 -13.66 -4.06 29.27
C ASP A 308 -15.18 -3.96 29.47
N ARG A 309 -15.84 -2.92 28.95
CA ARG A 309 -17.30 -2.72 29.11
C ARG A 309 -18.08 -2.99 27.84
N VAL A 310 -18.57 -4.24 27.73
CA VAL A 310 -19.43 -4.71 26.62
C VAL A 310 -20.60 -3.75 26.35
N LYS A 311 -21.24 -3.19 27.40
CA LYS A 311 -22.37 -2.25 27.28
C LYS A 311 -22.05 -0.99 26.47
N VAL A 312 -20.87 -0.40 26.63
CA VAL A 312 -20.47 0.83 25.92
C VAL A 312 -20.27 0.52 24.45
N LYS A 313 -19.58 -0.59 24.16
CA LYS A 313 -19.30 -1.07 22.81
C LYS A 313 -20.58 -1.43 22.05
N ASP A 314 -21.51 -2.12 22.69
CA ASP A 314 -22.78 -2.51 22.10
C ASP A 314 -23.66 -1.29 21.81
N TRP A 315 -23.71 -0.33 22.75
CA TRP A 315 -24.48 0.91 22.54
C TRP A 315 -23.91 1.75 21.40
N LEU A 316 -22.59 1.93 21.34
CA LEU A 316 -21.91 2.65 20.25
C LEU A 316 -22.11 1.95 18.89
N SER A 317 -22.16 0.61 18.89
CA SER A 317 -22.40 -0.18 17.69
C SER A 317 -23.86 -0.07 17.21
N ALA A 318 -24.82 -0.03 18.14
CA ALA A 318 -26.24 0.17 17.84
C ALA A 318 -26.56 1.61 17.43
N ASN A 319 -25.81 2.59 17.96
CA ASN A 319 -25.98 4.02 17.70
C ASN A 319 -24.71 4.60 17.07
N PRO A 320 -24.39 4.29 15.80
CA PRO A 320 -23.19 4.81 15.16
C PRO A 320 -23.24 6.33 14.95
N GLY A 321 -24.40 7.00 14.98
CA GLY A 321 -24.50 8.46 14.75
C GLY A 321 -23.88 8.91 13.41
N HIS A 322 -23.49 10.19 13.30
CA HIS A 322 -22.79 10.75 12.13
C HIS A 322 -21.33 10.26 11.97
N LEU A 323 -20.96 9.13 12.60
CA LEU A 323 -19.66 8.45 12.45
C LEU A 323 -19.56 7.77 11.08
N ILE A 324 -19.62 8.55 10.01
CA ILE A 324 -18.98 8.17 8.77
C ILE A 324 -17.55 8.69 8.94
N PRO A 325 -16.58 7.87 9.40
CA PRO A 325 -15.17 8.27 9.32
C PRO A 325 -14.93 8.77 7.90
N GLN A 326 -14.21 9.89 7.75
CA GLN A 326 -13.91 10.40 6.42
C GLN A 326 -13.33 9.26 5.60
N PRO A 327 -14.06 8.78 4.58
CA PRO A 327 -13.61 7.62 3.86
C PRO A 327 -12.36 8.07 3.12
N SER A 328 -11.25 7.38 3.36
CA SER A 328 -10.02 7.69 2.66
C SER A 328 -10.25 7.38 1.19
N LEU A 329 -9.84 8.26 0.27
CA LEU A 329 -9.88 7.91 -1.16
C LEU A 329 -9.09 6.62 -1.46
N ARG A 330 -8.14 6.25 -0.59
CA ARG A 330 -7.42 4.97 -0.67
C ARG A 330 -8.32 3.77 -0.41
N ASP A 331 -9.44 3.93 0.29
CA ASP A 331 -10.39 2.85 0.57
C ASP A 331 -11.20 2.50 -0.69
N ALA A 332 -11.30 3.40 -1.66
CA ALA A 332 -11.86 3.14 -2.99
C ALA A 332 -10.83 2.52 -3.94
N PHE A 333 -9.56 2.44 -3.53
CA PHE A 333 -8.50 1.90 -4.37
C PHE A 333 -8.41 0.38 -4.24
N PHE A 334 -8.82 -0.32 -5.29
CA PHE A 334 -8.80 -1.77 -5.40
C PHE A 334 -7.89 -2.22 -6.54
N GLY A 335 -7.38 -3.45 -6.43
CA GLY A 335 -6.65 -4.09 -7.52
C GLY A 335 -7.58 -4.66 -8.59
N GLY A 336 -7.01 -5.42 -9.52
CA GLY A 336 -7.78 -6.14 -10.54
C GLY A 336 -8.75 -7.15 -9.92
N ARG A 337 -9.87 -7.39 -10.61
CA ARG A 337 -10.82 -8.43 -10.25
C ARG A 337 -10.25 -9.79 -10.62
N THR A 338 -10.10 -10.66 -9.63
CA THR A 338 -9.81 -12.08 -9.84
C THR A 338 -10.99 -12.88 -9.31
N ASN A 339 -11.68 -13.60 -10.19
CA ASN A 339 -12.81 -14.45 -9.82
C ASN A 339 -12.68 -15.81 -10.49
N CYS A 340 -12.84 -16.89 -9.71
CA CYS A 340 -12.80 -18.26 -10.21
C CYS A 340 -14.19 -18.86 -10.07
N VAL A 341 -14.89 -19.04 -11.20
CA VAL A 341 -16.23 -19.67 -11.22
C VAL A 341 -16.12 -21.20 -11.17
N ARG A 342 -15.10 -21.75 -11.82
CA ARG A 342 -14.83 -23.19 -11.89
C ARG A 342 -13.33 -23.43 -11.74
N ARG A 343 -12.94 -24.30 -10.80
CA ARG A 343 -11.53 -24.60 -10.49
C ARG A 343 -10.86 -25.52 -11.50
N PHE A 344 -11.63 -26.45 -12.07
CA PHE A 344 -11.16 -27.45 -13.01
C PHE A 344 -12.21 -27.70 -14.07
N TRP A 345 -11.77 -27.76 -15.32
CA TRP A 345 -12.59 -28.09 -16.47
C TRP A 345 -11.83 -29.09 -17.32
N GLU A 346 -12.43 -30.23 -17.56
CA GLU A 346 -11.92 -31.28 -18.42
C GLU A 346 -12.83 -31.36 -19.64
N SER A 347 -12.26 -31.24 -20.82
CA SER A 347 -13.02 -31.32 -22.07
C SER A 347 -13.18 -32.78 -22.48
N ASP A 348 -14.38 -33.12 -22.94
CA ASP A 348 -14.69 -34.41 -23.57
C ASP A 348 -14.24 -34.51 -25.04
N GLY A 349 -13.51 -33.50 -25.54
CA GLY A 349 -13.07 -33.39 -26.93
C GLY A 349 -14.10 -32.79 -27.90
N LYS A 350 -15.35 -32.54 -27.47
CA LYS A 350 -16.40 -31.89 -28.28
C LYS A 350 -16.52 -30.39 -28.00
N GLU A 351 -16.11 -29.97 -26.82
CA GLU A 351 -16.16 -28.58 -26.38
C GLU A 351 -14.91 -27.80 -26.77
N LYS A 352 -15.06 -26.48 -26.99
CA LYS A 352 -13.94 -25.57 -27.24
C LYS A 352 -13.85 -24.55 -26.11
N ALA A 353 -12.65 -24.38 -25.56
CA ALA A 353 -12.35 -23.32 -24.62
C ALA A 353 -11.76 -22.12 -25.37
N PHE A 354 -12.26 -20.93 -25.08
CA PHE A 354 -11.75 -19.67 -25.63
C PHE A 354 -11.04 -18.89 -24.54
N TYR A 355 -9.88 -18.34 -24.87
CA TYR A 355 -9.13 -17.42 -24.01
C TYR A 355 -9.20 -16.03 -24.62
N ALA A 356 -9.70 -15.07 -23.84
CA ALA A 356 -9.74 -13.67 -24.20
C ALA A 356 -8.87 -12.89 -23.23
N ASP A 357 -8.02 -12.02 -23.76
CA ASP A 357 -7.20 -11.10 -22.99
C ASP A 357 -7.28 -9.69 -23.57
N ILE A 358 -7.36 -8.69 -22.69
CA ILE A 358 -7.41 -7.30 -23.12
C ILE A 358 -5.98 -6.77 -23.20
N VAL A 359 -5.52 -6.56 -24.43
CA VAL A 359 -4.20 -6.00 -24.70
C VAL A 359 -4.10 -4.61 -24.08
N SER A 360 -3.20 -4.45 -23.10
CA SER A 360 -2.92 -3.17 -22.45
C SER A 360 -4.14 -2.52 -21.78
N LEU A 361 -4.90 -3.29 -20.98
CA LEU A 361 -6.06 -2.80 -20.23
C LEU A 361 -5.81 -1.46 -19.49
N TYR A 362 -4.80 -1.39 -18.62
CA TYR A 362 -4.53 -0.16 -17.84
C TYR A 362 -4.12 1.03 -18.72
N PRO A 363 -3.21 0.89 -19.72
CA PRO A 363 -2.97 1.97 -20.68
C PRO A 363 -4.22 2.44 -21.43
N PHE A 364 -5.11 1.53 -21.83
CA PHE A 364 -6.37 1.88 -22.48
C PHE A 364 -7.24 2.74 -21.56
N VAL A 365 -7.42 2.32 -20.29
CA VAL A 365 -8.16 3.09 -19.29
C VAL A 365 -7.48 4.42 -18.97
N ASN A 366 -6.15 4.47 -18.90
CA ASN A 366 -5.42 5.73 -18.68
C ASN A 366 -5.60 6.72 -19.84
N LYS A 367 -5.77 6.24 -21.07
CA LYS A 367 -5.94 7.08 -22.27
C LYS A 367 -7.38 7.60 -22.43
N TRP A 368 -8.36 6.73 -22.19
CA TRP A 368 -9.78 7.01 -22.51
C TRP A 368 -10.68 7.16 -21.28
N GLY A 369 -10.25 6.63 -20.14
CA GLY A 369 -10.98 6.69 -18.88
C GLY A 369 -11.02 8.09 -18.30
N LYS A 370 -12.08 8.34 -17.53
CA LYS A 370 -12.28 9.61 -16.83
C LYS A 370 -11.54 9.60 -15.49
N TYR A 371 -10.73 10.62 -15.25
CA TYR A 371 -10.04 10.85 -13.98
C TYR A 371 -10.56 12.14 -13.36
N ILE A 372 -10.89 12.08 -12.06
CA ILE A 372 -11.21 13.26 -11.28
C ILE A 372 -9.93 14.09 -11.12
N LYS A 373 -10.03 15.39 -11.39
CA LYS A 373 -8.94 16.37 -11.31
C LYS A 373 -9.39 17.57 -10.48
N GLY A 374 -8.43 18.27 -9.89
CA GLY A 374 -8.70 19.44 -9.05
C GLY A 374 -9.22 19.09 -7.66
N ASP A 375 -9.46 20.13 -6.87
CA ASP A 375 -9.86 20.00 -5.47
C ASP A 375 -11.32 19.52 -5.34
N PRO A 376 -11.59 18.56 -4.44
CA PRO A 376 -12.95 18.03 -4.28
C PRO A 376 -13.82 19.00 -3.47
N ASP A 377 -15.06 19.20 -3.93
CA ASP A 377 -16.14 19.76 -3.13
C ASP A 377 -16.76 18.65 -2.26
N ILE A 378 -16.57 18.72 -0.93
CA ILE A 378 -17.14 17.73 -0.02
C ILE A 378 -18.53 18.17 0.40
N ARG A 379 -19.50 17.29 0.14
CA ARG A 379 -20.86 17.46 0.62
C ARG A 379 -21.25 16.31 1.52
N ILE A 380 -21.79 16.64 2.70
CA ILE A 380 -22.32 15.67 3.65
C ILE A 380 -23.82 15.89 3.71
N TYR A 381 -24.58 14.92 3.23
CA TYR A 381 -26.03 14.95 3.29
C TYR A 381 -26.49 13.93 4.32
N PRO A 382 -27.15 14.34 5.40
CA PRO A 382 -27.73 13.41 6.38
C PRO A 382 -28.75 12.45 5.75
N ASN A 383 -29.51 12.95 4.77
CA ASN A 383 -30.53 12.21 4.03
C ASN A 383 -30.37 12.52 2.52
N CYS A 384 -29.48 11.82 1.83
CA CYS A 384 -29.32 11.99 0.38
C CYS A 384 -30.42 11.21 -0.36
N HIS A 385 -31.36 11.92 -0.99
CA HIS A 385 -32.43 11.29 -1.78
C HIS A 385 -32.24 11.36 -3.30
N ALA A 386 -31.20 12.01 -3.82
CA ALA A 386 -30.93 11.99 -5.27
C ALA A 386 -29.47 12.31 -5.57
N ILE A 387 -28.62 11.28 -5.64
CA ILE A 387 -27.43 11.34 -6.49
C ILE A 387 -27.93 10.96 -7.87
N ASP A 388 -28.07 11.94 -8.76
CA ASP A 388 -28.49 11.69 -10.13
C ASP A 388 -27.34 11.08 -10.96
N SER A 389 -27.64 10.73 -12.21
CA SER A 389 -26.65 10.19 -13.15
C SER A 389 -25.58 11.19 -13.59
N SER A 390 -25.73 12.49 -13.28
CA SER A 390 -24.78 13.54 -13.62
C SER A 390 -23.65 13.66 -12.58
N PHE A 391 -23.80 13.03 -11.40
CA PHE A 391 -22.77 13.04 -10.37
C PHE A 391 -21.47 12.37 -10.83
N ASP A 392 -20.39 13.13 -10.74
CA ASP A 392 -19.03 12.70 -11.10
C ASP A 392 -18.10 12.88 -9.90
N GLY A 393 -17.96 11.83 -9.10
CA GLY A 393 -17.23 11.92 -7.84
C GLY A 393 -17.17 10.60 -7.08
N PHE A 394 -16.75 10.69 -5.81
CA PHE A 394 -16.77 9.57 -4.89
C PHE A 394 -18.03 9.63 -4.01
N VAL A 395 -18.68 8.48 -3.83
CA VAL A 395 -19.87 8.33 -2.98
C VAL A 395 -19.59 7.31 -1.89
N CYS A 396 -19.82 7.69 -0.64
CA CYS A 396 -19.88 6.75 0.48
C CYS A 396 -21.33 6.52 0.88
N CYS A 397 -21.83 5.29 0.68
CA CYS A 397 -23.21 4.96 0.97
C CYS A 397 -23.37 3.52 1.45
N LYS A 398 -24.51 3.25 2.10
CA LYS A 398 -24.98 1.89 2.37
C LYS A 398 -25.71 1.37 1.14
N VAL A 399 -25.33 0.20 0.66
CA VAL A 399 -25.99 -0.46 -0.47
C VAL A 399 -26.57 -1.78 -0.01
N LEU A 400 -27.83 -2.02 -0.37
CA LEU A 400 -28.48 -3.33 -0.31
C LEU A 400 -28.24 -4.03 -1.67
N PRO A 401 -27.41 -5.08 -1.75
CA PRO A 401 -27.17 -5.77 -3.01
C PRO A 401 -28.43 -6.54 -3.49
N PRO A 402 -28.58 -6.75 -4.81
CA PRO A 402 -29.60 -7.68 -5.33
C PRO A 402 -29.37 -9.10 -4.79
N LYS A 403 -30.44 -9.91 -4.72
CA LYS A 403 -30.36 -11.29 -4.19
C LYS A 403 -29.65 -12.25 -5.14
N SER A 404 -29.85 -12.06 -6.46
CA SER A 404 -29.41 -13.02 -7.48
C SER A 404 -28.61 -12.33 -8.57
N LEU A 405 -27.33 -12.06 -8.30
CA LEU A 405 -26.41 -11.50 -9.28
C LEU A 405 -25.23 -12.45 -9.49
N PHE A 406 -25.12 -13.00 -10.71
CA PHE A 406 -24.12 -14.00 -11.04
C PHE A 406 -22.67 -13.49 -10.84
N HIS A 407 -22.45 -12.21 -11.14
CA HIS A 407 -21.18 -11.54 -10.91
C HIS A 407 -21.38 -10.30 -10.05
N PRO A 408 -21.23 -10.41 -8.72
CA PRO A 408 -21.25 -9.23 -7.87
C PRO A 408 -20.20 -8.23 -8.34
N VAL A 409 -20.56 -6.94 -8.33
CA VAL A 409 -19.77 -5.87 -8.97
C VAL A 409 -19.08 -4.94 -7.98
N LEU A 410 -19.66 -4.77 -6.80
CA LEU A 410 -19.11 -3.85 -5.80
C LEU A 410 -18.02 -4.55 -4.97
N PRO A 411 -16.77 -4.04 -4.99
CA PRO A 411 -15.70 -4.60 -4.19
C PRO A 411 -15.84 -4.21 -2.72
N ALA A 412 -15.48 -5.12 -1.84
CA ALA A 412 -15.31 -4.86 -0.42
C ALA A 412 -14.15 -5.70 0.14
N ARG A 413 -13.49 -5.19 1.19
CA ARG A 413 -12.46 -5.95 1.90
C ARG A 413 -13.07 -6.60 3.14
N PHE A 414 -12.98 -7.93 3.23
CA PHE A 414 -13.19 -8.63 4.49
C PHE A 414 -12.02 -9.57 4.74
N HIS A 415 -11.59 -9.71 5.99
CA HIS A 415 -10.43 -10.55 6.37
C HIS A 415 -9.16 -10.23 5.54
N ASN A 416 -8.92 -8.94 5.26
CA ASN A 416 -7.84 -8.45 4.40
C ASN A 416 -7.82 -8.98 2.95
N LYS A 417 -8.94 -9.56 2.48
CA LYS A 417 -9.11 -10.05 1.10
C LYS A 417 -10.11 -9.19 0.34
N LEU A 418 -9.81 -8.91 -0.93
CA LEU A 418 -10.76 -8.29 -1.85
C LEU A 418 -11.83 -9.31 -2.22
N MET A 419 -13.09 -9.00 -1.96
CA MET A 419 -14.23 -9.86 -2.26
C MET A 419 -15.37 -9.07 -2.90
N PHE A 420 -16.18 -9.78 -3.67
CA PHE A 420 -17.36 -9.26 -4.35
C PHE A 420 -18.55 -10.07 -3.89
N VAL A 421 -19.36 -9.52 -2.98
CA VAL A 421 -20.36 -10.29 -2.22
C VAL A 421 -21.74 -9.64 -2.27
N LEU A 422 -22.79 -10.46 -2.16
CA LEU A 422 -24.18 -9.99 -2.08
C LEU A 422 -24.74 -9.94 -0.65
N CYS A 423 -23.96 -10.41 0.33
CA CYS A 423 -24.29 -10.38 1.74
C CYS A 423 -23.06 -10.05 2.57
N ALA A 424 -23.10 -8.93 3.30
CA ALA A 424 -22.01 -8.52 4.19
C ALA A 424 -21.81 -9.51 5.35
N THR A 425 -22.88 -10.03 5.94
CA THR A 425 -22.83 -10.97 7.07
C THR A 425 -22.19 -12.30 6.69
N CYS A 426 -22.62 -12.93 5.58
CA CYS A 426 -22.00 -14.17 5.09
C CYS A 426 -20.49 -13.98 4.85
N ALA A 427 -20.10 -12.86 4.24
CA ALA A 427 -18.69 -12.57 3.99
C ALA A 427 -17.86 -12.38 5.28
N ARG A 428 -18.45 -11.80 6.34
CA ARG A 428 -17.79 -11.66 7.65
C ARG A 428 -17.68 -13.00 8.37
N GLN A 429 -18.72 -13.83 8.29
CA GLN A 429 -18.76 -15.14 8.93
C GLN A 429 -17.99 -16.21 8.15
N SER A 430 -17.54 -15.91 6.92
CA SER A 430 -17.01 -16.90 5.97
C SER A 430 -18.00 -18.04 5.74
N ASP A 431 -19.29 -17.71 5.78
CA ASP A 431 -20.36 -18.67 5.53
C ASP A 431 -20.49 -18.89 4.02
N HIS A 432 -20.50 -20.16 3.62
CA HIS A 432 -20.54 -20.64 2.24
C HIS A 432 -21.85 -21.36 1.94
N ALA A 433 -22.89 -21.16 2.77
CA ALA A 433 -24.22 -21.66 2.50
C ALA A 433 -24.70 -21.28 1.09
N VAL A 434 -25.37 -22.23 0.44
CA VAL A 434 -25.88 -22.09 -0.94
C VAL A 434 -26.96 -21.01 -1.01
N GLU A 435 -27.77 -20.89 0.04
CA GLU A 435 -28.81 -19.88 0.17
C GLU A 435 -28.58 -18.99 1.39
N CYS A 436 -28.78 -17.68 1.19
CA CYS A 436 -28.59 -16.68 2.23
C CYS A 436 -29.92 -16.34 2.88
N GLU A 437 -30.11 -16.76 4.14
CA GLU A 437 -31.31 -16.46 4.94
C GLU A 437 -31.24 -15.10 5.67
N ASN A 438 -30.13 -14.38 5.53
CA ASN A 438 -29.95 -13.08 6.18
C ASN A 438 -30.98 -12.05 5.70
N THR A 439 -31.52 -11.29 6.65
CA THR A 439 -32.42 -10.15 6.40
C THR A 439 -31.73 -9.06 5.56
N GLU A 440 -32.52 -8.17 4.95
CA GLU A 440 -31.98 -7.05 4.18
C GLU A 440 -31.00 -6.19 4.99
N LYS A 441 -31.34 -5.90 6.26
CA LYS A 441 -30.48 -5.14 7.17
C LYS A 441 -29.12 -5.81 7.40
N GLN A 442 -29.08 -7.13 7.47
CA GLN A 442 -27.84 -7.91 7.64
C GLN A 442 -27.02 -7.98 6.34
N ARG A 443 -27.67 -7.93 5.17
CA ARG A 443 -27.01 -8.00 3.87
C ARG A 443 -26.31 -6.69 3.48
N ILE A 444 -26.80 -5.56 3.99
CA ILE A 444 -26.26 -4.21 3.69
C ILE A 444 -24.78 -4.10 4.04
N ASN A 445 -24.02 -3.46 3.14
CA ASN A 445 -22.65 -3.06 3.40
C ASN A 445 -22.42 -1.58 3.06
N TRP A 446 -21.41 -0.98 3.69
CA TRP A 446 -20.89 0.32 3.30
C TRP A 446 -19.96 0.16 2.10
N PHE A 447 -20.11 1.03 1.11
CA PHE A 447 -19.23 1.11 -0.05
C PHE A 447 -18.75 2.55 -0.24
N LEU A 448 -17.48 2.67 -0.66
CA LEU A 448 -16.95 3.89 -1.26
C LEU A 448 -16.76 3.61 -2.75
N ALA A 449 -17.60 4.20 -3.59
CA ALA A 449 -17.57 4.03 -5.03
C ALA A 449 -17.03 5.29 -5.71
N GLY A 450 -16.17 5.12 -6.72
CA GLY A 450 -15.70 6.20 -7.60
C GLY A 450 -16.60 6.40 -8.82
N PRO A 451 -16.25 7.34 -9.71
CA PRO A 451 -17.05 7.71 -10.88
C PRO A 451 -17.18 6.56 -11.89
N ARG A 452 -18.30 6.58 -12.64
CA ARG A 452 -18.57 5.64 -13.73
C ARG A 452 -17.51 5.81 -14.83
N GLY A 453 -16.82 4.72 -15.19
CA GLY A 453 -15.86 4.72 -16.32
C GLY A 453 -14.43 4.32 -15.99
N GLN A 454 -14.12 3.98 -14.73
CA GLN A 454 -12.83 3.35 -14.37
C GLN A 454 -12.90 1.81 -14.32
N THR A 455 -14.06 1.24 -14.59
CA THR A 455 -14.27 -0.21 -14.72
C THR A 455 -14.54 -0.54 -16.17
N CYS A 456 -13.64 -1.27 -16.83
CA CYS A 456 -13.98 -1.96 -18.06
C CYS A 456 -15.06 -3.01 -17.72
N HIS A 457 -16.21 -2.90 -18.38
CA HIS A 457 -17.25 -3.93 -18.33
C HIS A 457 -16.90 -5.09 -19.23
#